data_AF-A0A5C5WLU8-F1
#
_entry.id   AF-A0A5C5WLU8-F1
#
_cell.length_a   1.000
_cell.length_b   1.000
_cell.length_c   1.000
_cell.angle_alpha   90.00
_cell.angle_beta   90.00
_cell.angle_gamma   90.00
#
_symmetry.space_group_name_H-M   'P 1'
#
loop_
_entity.id
_entity.type
_entity.pdbx_description
1 polymer ?
#
loop_
_entity_poly.entity_id
_entity_poly.type
_entity_poly.pdbx_seq_one_letter_code
_entity_poly.pdbx_strand_id
1 'polypeptide(L)'
;MRTQVARLFFFGCSFLVTCCIGSQLRDAIAEDPGCADCKAAEMLPESVVAYANVPDFGAFVQTVMNHPLRSRIESLSAYDAIVKSGQMGQLDMAIDAFESSMKLPWQEAVSKLTDRGVTLVLDSSDGGAAILVHSSDPEALERFRTFLIVIRDLQGAVGKQGEYRGFVADSIGDKVKMVRLNDWFVLTNSSELGKSIVDQYLDQADANLANDDWFQEAQSDLANTDRPPRVASAIVDVETLRAKGVAREVFNEKVDNFFGELVLGGVLANVRHAAYATAAISMTDDGLGFELATPHQRDWEAPREYYFGEHSRGAAPPLLDVDQRLFALSTYRDLSQMWLRSGDLLSDRANDKLAVADTTLTTFFSGRDFGEDILGSFSSEVQIVGAVQDFTDVLPQPAIKLPAFAIQFRMKNPEETQPELRRVFQSFIGFLNVTGAQNGQPQLDLGMETLGAAQLVTATYVPDRDKRESLDEKIQFNFSPTVAFDGERMIVSSSTALARELVATEESELTKVRTQSNTFAEVDAESSALLLKANRKTLVANNMLEKGHPKEAAEAEIDLLTDLVSLFEGVSAKLDFSDSRMSLGLNVDVRAEAQP
;
A
#
# COMPACT_ATOMS: atom_id res chain seq x y z
N MET A 1 44.16 70.63 5.78
CA MET A 1 44.76 71.18 4.54
C MET A 1 43.63 71.21 3.50
N ARG A 2 43.21 72.42 3.12
CA ARG A 2 42.22 72.80 2.08
C ARG A 2 40.74 72.43 2.26
N THR A 3 40.13 73.19 3.16
CA THR A 3 38.80 73.84 3.04
C THR A 3 38.81 74.90 1.90
N GLN A 4 37.66 75.18 1.25
CA GLN A 4 37.17 76.53 0.88
C GLN A 4 35.77 76.45 0.19
N VAL A 5 34.71 77.02 0.80
CA VAL A 5 34.01 78.31 0.45
C VAL A 5 32.83 78.08 -0.53
N ALA A 6 31.53 78.10 -0.14
CA ALA A 6 30.64 79.10 0.48
C ALA A 6 30.05 80.17 -0.49
N ARG A 7 28.69 80.20 -0.61
CA ARG A 7 27.74 81.37 -0.60
C ARG A 7 26.39 80.96 -1.24
N LEU A 8 25.24 80.84 -0.54
CA LEU A 8 24.31 81.82 0.10
C LEU A 8 23.51 82.73 -0.86
N PHE A 9 22.16 82.62 -0.86
CA PHE A 9 21.10 83.67 -0.80
C PHE A 9 19.72 83.02 -1.11
N PHE A 10 18.86 82.68 -0.13
CA PHE A 10 17.81 83.44 0.60
C PHE A 10 16.43 83.61 -0.09
N PHE A 11 15.41 83.01 0.56
CA PHE A 11 13.97 83.36 0.71
C PHE A 11 12.91 83.09 -0.37
N GLY A 12 11.79 82.47 0.06
CA GLY A 12 10.45 82.71 -0.50
C GLY A 12 9.44 81.55 -0.42
N CYS A 13 8.44 81.66 0.47
CA CYS A 13 7.34 80.72 0.73
C CYS A 13 6.36 80.44 -0.44
N SER A 14 5.70 79.27 -0.32
CA SER A 14 4.27 79.00 -0.54
C SER A 14 3.70 78.53 -1.89
N PHE A 15 2.90 77.45 -1.76
CA PHE A 15 1.70 77.02 -2.51
C PHE A 15 1.82 76.31 -3.88
N LEU A 16 1.72 74.97 -3.81
CA LEU A 16 0.61 74.11 -4.30
C LEU A 16 0.01 74.36 -5.70
N VAL A 17 -0.05 73.26 -6.47
CA VAL A 17 -1.08 72.84 -7.48
C VAL A 17 -0.60 72.73 -8.95
N THR A 18 -0.62 71.46 -9.40
CA THR A 18 -0.80 70.91 -10.75
C THR A 18 0.36 70.99 -11.76
N CYS A 19 1.00 69.83 -11.95
CA CYS A 19 1.39 69.39 -13.30
C CYS A 19 1.17 67.89 -13.44
N CYS A 20 0.20 67.54 -14.28
CA CYS A 20 -0.03 66.22 -14.82
C CYS A 20 1.21 65.75 -15.60
N ILE A 21 1.80 64.64 -15.17
CA ILE A 21 2.49 63.73 -16.07
C ILE A 21 1.79 62.39 -15.88
N GLY A 22 0.80 62.16 -16.74
CA GLY A 22 0.13 60.87 -16.86
C GLY A 22 1.12 59.87 -17.45
N SER A 23 1.76 59.09 -16.59
CA SER A 23 2.19 57.75 -16.95
C SER A 23 0.93 56.90 -17.03
N GLN A 24 0.50 56.59 -18.25
CA GLN A 24 -0.47 55.53 -18.51
C GLN A 24 0.13 54.21 -17.98
N LEU A 25 -0.16 53.89 -16.72
CA LEU A 25 -0.32 52.51 -16.31
C LEU A 25 -1.51 52.00 -17.13
N ARG A 26 -1.21 51.35 -18.25
CA ARG A 26 -2.13 50.35 -18.77
C ARG A 26 -2.11 49.27 -17.70
N ASP A 27 -3.10 49.27 -16.82
CA ASP A 27 -3.49 48.05 -16.14
C ASP A 27 -3.76 47.06 -17.28
N ALA A 28 -2.85 46.11 -17.47
CA ALA A 28 -3.08 44.99 -18.34
C ALA A 28 -4.24 44.21 -17.71
N ILE A 29 -5.45 44.51 -18.17
CA ILE A 29 -6.64 43.78 -17.76
C ILE A 29 -6.44 42.37 -18.33
N ALA A 30 -6.29 41.38 -17.45
CA ALA A 30 -6.28 39.98 -17.84
C ALA A 30 -7.53 39.69 -18.68
N GLU A 31 -7.40 38.85 -19.72
CA GLU A 31 -8.55 38.45 -20.53
C GLU A 31 -9.63 37.81 -19.63
N ASP A 32 -10.90 38.15 -19.88
CA ASP A 32 -12.02 37.55 -19.15
C ASP A 32 -11.98 36.03 -19.36
N PRO A 33 -12.16 35.22 -18.30
CA PRO A 33 -12.07 33.78 -18.41
C PRO A 33 -13.16 33.25 -19.34
N GLY A 34 -12.79 32.33 -20.24
CA GLY A 34 -13.76 31.57 -21.01
C GLY A 34 -14.64 30.74 -20.08
N CYS A 35 -14.07 30.19 -18.99
CA CYS A 35 -14.79 29.45 -17.94
C CYS A 35 -14.54 29.99 -16.53
N ALA A 36 -15.57 30.54 -15.89
CA ALA A 36 -15.47 31.02 -14.51
C ALA A 36 -15.59 29.90 -13.45
N ASP A 37 -16.25 28.78 -13.80
CA ASP A 37 -16.53 27.64 -12.90
C ASP A 37 -16.00 26.31 -13.46
N CYS A 38 -14.92 26.35 -14.26
CA CYS A 38 -14.34 25.13 -14.84
C CYS A 38 -13.81 24.19 -13.76
N LYS A 39 -13.92 22.89 -14.03
CA LYS A 39 -13.20 21.87 -13.26
C LYS A 39 -11.74 21.85 -13.67
N ALA A 40 -10.86 21.40 -12.77
CA ALA A 40 -9.44 21.27 -13.06
C ALA A 40 -9.16 20.49 -14.37
N ALA A 41 -9.89 19.39 -14.63
CA ALA A 41 -9.75 18.59 -15.84
C ALA A 41 -10.01 19.36 -17.15
N GLU A 42 -10.86 20.38 -17.13
CA GLU A 42 -11.17 21.21 -18.32
C GLU A 42 -10.05 22.22 -18.60
N MET A 43 -9.22 22.53 -17.60
CA MET A 43 -8.05 23.42 -17.73
C MET A 43 -6.78 22.68 -18.15
N LEU A 44 -6.83 21.35 -18.25
CA LEU A 44 -5.66 20.50 -18.45
C LEU A 44 -5.59 20.01 -19.89
N PRO A 45 -4.39 20.01 -20.51
CA PRO A 45 -4.24 19.47 -21.86
C PRO A 45 -4.41 17.95 -21.90
N GLU A 46 -4.78 17.41 -23.07
CA GLU A 46 -4.88 15.96 -23.36
C GLU A 46 -3.55 15.21 -23.15
N SER A 47 -2.42 15.91 -23.10
CA SER A 47 -1.10 15.31 -22.87
C SER A 47 -0.83 14.87 -21.42
N VAL A 48 -1.74 15.18 -20.50
CA VAL A 48 -1.70 14.76 -19.10
C VAL A 48 -1.94 13.26 -18.99
N VAL A 49 -1.01 12.55 -18.34
CA VAL A 49 -1.06 11.08 -18.17
C VAL A 49 -1.31 10.64 -16.74
N ALA A 50 -1.25 11.56 -15.77
CA ALA A 50 -1.65 11.28 -14.40
C ALA A 50 -2.39 12.49 -13.83
N TYR A 51 -3.51 12.21 -13.17
CA TYR A 51 -4.39 13.18 -12.55
C TYR A 51 -4.76 12.68 -11.16
N ALA A 52 -4.49 13.45 -10.11
CA ALA A 52 -4.91 13.15 -8.74
C ALA A 52 -5.68 14.33 -8.18
N ASN A 53 -6.76 14.04 -7.45
CA ASN A 53 -7.65 15.06 -6.91
C ASN A 53 -8.07 14.75 -5.47
N VAL A 54 -8.02 15.78 -4.64
CA VAL A 54 -8.60 15.82 -3.29
C VAL A 54 -9.71 16.87 -3.32
N PRO A 55 -10.99 16.49 -3.45
CA PRO A 55 -12.09 17.44 -3.65
C PRO A 55 -12.28 18.41 -2.48
N ASP A 56 -12.00 17.97 -1.26
CA ASP A 56 -12.07 18.78 -0.04
C ASP A 56 -10.85 18.48 0.83
N PHE A 57 -9.73 19.14 0.51
CA PHE A 57 -8.47 18.94 1.23
C PHE A 57 -8.55 19.52 2.65
N GLY A 58 -9.36 20.55 2.87
CA GLY A 58 -9.65 21.10 4.18
C GLY A 58 -10.29 20.08 5.12
N ALA A 59 -11.37 19.44 4.69
CA ALA A 59 -12.03 18.37 5.44
C ALA A 59 -11.09 17.18 5.65
N PHE A 60 -10.32 16.78 4.64
CA PHE A 60 -9.33 15.71 4.77
C PHE A 60 -8.32 16.00 5.90
N VAL A 61 -7.72 17.20 5.90
CA VAL A 61 -6.79 17.61 6.96
C VAL A 61 -7.47 17.62 8.32
N GLN A 62 -8.72 18.10 8.41
CA GLN A 62 -9.47 18.07 9.66
C GLN A 62 -9.72 16.65 10.16
N THR A 63 -10.12 15.72 9.29
CA THR A 63 -10.33 14.32 9.67
C THR A 63 -9.03 13.69 10.18
N VAL A 64 -7.90 13.90 9.50
CA VAL A 64 -6.59 13.41 9.98
C VAL A 64 -6.22 14.02 11.33
N MET A 65 -6.39 15.33 11.49
CA MET A 65 -5.98 16.04 12.71
C MET A 65 -6.90 15.80 13.90
N ASN A 66 -8.17 15.44 13.66
CA ASN A 66 -9.15 15.12 14.69
C ASN A 66 -9.30 13.61 14.92
N HIS A 67 -8.54 12.79 14.19
CA HIS A 67 -8.63 11.34 14.27
C HIS A 67 -8.31 10.85 15.69
N PRO A 68 -9.11 9.95 16.30
CA PRO A 68 -8.89 9.46 17.67
C PRO A 68 -7.47 8.91 17.92
N LEU A 69 -6.89 8.24 16.92
CA LEU A 69 -5.51 7.75 16.97
C LEU A 69 -4.46 8.83 17.24
N ARG A 70 -4.71 10.08 16.86
CA ARG A 70 -3.74 11.16 17.07
C ARG A 70 -3.40 11.29 18.55
N SER A 71 -4.42 11.32 19.41
CA SER A 71 -4.22 11.39 20.87
C SER A 71 -3.41 10.21 21.40
N ARG A 72 -3.58 9.01 20.82
CA ARG A 72 -2.79 7.82 21.18
C ARG A 72 -1.34 7.96 20.72
N ILE A 73 -1.10 8.39 19.48
CA ILE A 73 0.24 8.63 18.94
C ILE A 73 0.97 9.70 19.77
N GLU A 74 0.28 10.79 20.10
CA GLU A 74 0.81 11.87 20.93
C GLU A 74 1.15 11.42 22.36
N SER A 75 0.49 10.36 22.86
CA SER A 75 0.81 9.77 24.16
C SER A 75 2.03 8.85 24.17
N LEU A 76 2.57 8.49 22.99
CA LEU A 76 3.75 7.63 22.89
C LEU A 76 5.01 8.38 23.32
N SER A 77 5.87 7.69 24.08
CA SER A 77 7.17 8.25 24.52
C SER A 77 8.06 8.67 23.35
N ALA A 78 7.95 7.99 22.20
CA ALA A 78 8.67 8.32 20.98
C ALA A 78 8.22 9.66 20.37
N TYR A 79 6.92 9.98 20.43
CA TYR A 79 6.41 11.27 19.99
C TYR A 79 7.01 12.40 20.84
N ASP A 80 6.99 12.21 22.16
CA ASP A 80 7.62 13.07 23.14
C ASP A 80 9.12 13.31 22.86
N ALA A 81 9.85 12.27 22.48
CA ALA A 81 11.26 12.35 22.12
C ALA A 81 11.49 13.16 20.83
N ILE A 82 10.65 12.98 19.80
CA ILE A 82 10.70 13.75 18.56
C ILE A 82 10.43 15.23 18.83
N VAL A 83 9.40 15.54 19.62
CA VAL A 83 9.07 16.92 20.01
C VAL A 83 10.24 17.57 20.77
N LYS A 84 10.86 16.85 21.71
CA LYS A 84 12.01 17.35 22.50
C LYS A 84 13.32 17.45 21.69
N SER A 85 13.44 16.75 20.56
CA SER A 85 14.66 16.74 19.73
C SER A 85 14.91 18.07 18.98
N GLY A 86 13.97 19.01 19.02
CA GLY A 86 14.05 20.29 18.32
C GLY A 86 13.75 20.21 16.82
N GLN A 87 13.55 19.01 16.25
CA GLN A 87 13.11 18.84 14.86
C GLN A 87 11.72 19.46 14.62
N MET A 88 10.81 19.35 15.60
CA MET A 88 9.51 20.03 15.57
C MET A 88 9.63 21.55 15.59
N GLY A 89 10.68 22.12 16.20
CA GLY A 89 10.82 23.57 16.30
C GLY A 89 10.94 24.28 14.95
N GLN A 90 11.53 23.64 13.92
CA GLN A 90 11.56 24.20 12.56
C GLN A 90 10.19 24.16 11.89
N LEU A 91 9.42 23.10 12.15
CA LEU A 91 8.05 22.97 11.67
C LEU A 91 7.14 23.99 12.35
N ASP A 92 7.23 24.13 13.67
CA ASP A 92 6.46 25.11 14.45
C ASP A 92 6.77 26.53 13.96
N MET A 93 8.05 26.87 13.74
CA MET A 93 8.42 28.17 13.16
C MET A 93 7.84 28.38 11.75
N ALA A 94 7.78 27.34 10.92
CA ALA A 94 7.18 27.41 9.59
C ALA A 94 5.65 27.58 9.68
N ILE A 95 5.00 26.87 10.60
CA ILE A 95 3.57 26.99 10.89
C ILE A 95 3.28 28.42 11.37
N ASP A 96 3.99 28.93 12.38
CA ASP A 96 3.82 30.29 12.91
C ASP A 96 4.00 31.35 11.81
N ALA A 97 5.01 31.20 10.95
CA ALA A 97 5.24 32.09 9.82
C ALA A 97 4.08 32.05 8.82
N PHE A 98 3.56 30.86 8.52
CA PHE A 98 2.41 30.67 7.65
C PHE A 98 1.14 31.29 8.27
N GLU A 99 0.83 31.00 9.54
CA GLU A 99 -0.31 31.58 10.27
C GLU A 99 -0.24 33.10 10.32
N SER A 100 0.93 33.66 10.60
CA SER A 100 1.16 35.11 10.59
C SER A 100 0.89 35.73 9.22
N SER A 101 1.32 35.08 8.15
CA SER A 101 1.08 35.54 6.78
C SER A 101 -0.38 35.43 6.37
N MET A 102 -1.03 34.31 6.73
CA MET A 102 -2.43 34.04 6.38
C MET A 102 -3.41 34.82 7.27
N LYS A 103 -2.98 35.22 8.47
CA LYS A 103 -3.77 35.84 9.56
C LYS A 103 -4.90 34.94 10.08
N LEU A 104 -4.69 33.64 10.02
CA LEU A 104 -5.62 32.60 10.42
C LEU A 104 -4.80 31.44 11.02
N PRO A 105 -5.38 30.64 11.93
CA PRO A 105 -4.80 29.36 12.31
C PRO A 105 -4.56 28.51 11.05
N TRP A 106 -3.46 27.75 11.02
CA TRP A 106 -3.01 27.13 9.77
C TRP A 106 -4.03 26.13 9.22
N GLN A 107 -4.79 25.47 10.08
CA GLN A 107 -5.85 24.53 9.68
C GLN A 107 -6.99 25.26 8.97
N GLU A 108 -7.40 26.41 9.50
CA GLU A 108 -8.44 27.25 8.88
C GLU A 108 -7.93 27.87 7.57
N ALA A 109 -6.66 28.29 7.54
CA ALA A 109 -6.01 28.82 6.34
C ALA A 109 -5.95 27.77 5.23
N VAL A 110 -5.47 26.55 5.53
CA VAL A 110 -5.44 25.44 4.56
C VAL A 110 -6.84 25.09 4.10
N SER A 111 -7.81 24.99 5.02
CA SER A 111 -9.19 24.69 4.68
C SER A 111 -9.79 25.75 3.76
N LYS A 112 -9.54 27.05 3.98
CA LYS A 112 -9.99 28.12 3.08
C LYS A 112 -9.27 28.12 1.74
N LEU A 113 -7.95 27.85 1.74
CA LEU A 113 -7.16 27.81 0.51
C LEU A 113 -7.56 26.66 -0.42
N THR A 114 -8.20 25.62 0.11
CA THR A 114 -8.41 24.35 -0.61
C THR A 114 -9.86 23.85 -0.51
N ASP A 115 -10.80 24.76 -0.21
CA ASP A 115 -12.22 24.44 0.02
C ASP A 115 -12.93 23.93 -1.24
N ARG A 116 -12.36 24.17 -2.43
CA ARG A 116 -12.83 23.61 -3.70
C ARG A 116 -11.90 22.55 -4.28
N GLY A 117 -10.89 22.15 -3.51
CA GLY A 117 -10.04 21.01 -3.78
C GLY A 117 -8.64 21.35 -4.28
N VAL A 118 -7.84 20.30 -4.37
CA VAL A 118 -6.46 20.32 -4.86
C VAL A 118 -6.26 19.23 -5.89
N THR A 119 -5.75 19.61 -7.05
CA THR A 119 -5.43 18.70 -8.14
C THR A 119 -3.92 18.66 -8.38
N LEU A 120 -3.36 17.47 -8.55
CA LEU A 120 -1.98 17.24 -8.98
C LEU A 120 -1.97 16.54 -10.33
N VAL A 121 -1.08 16.95 -11.23
CA VAL A 121 -0.97 16.38 -12.57
C VAL A 121 0.46 16.12 -13.00
N LEU A 122 0.62 15.12 -13.87
CA LEU A 122 1.85 14.86 -14.61
C LEU A 122 1.56 14.88 -16.12
N ASP A 123 2.30 15.72 -16.82
CA ASP A 123 2.24 15.88 -18.27
C ASP A 123 3.33 15.05 -18.96
N SER A 124 2.94 14.39 -20.04
CA SER A 124 3.83 13.48 -20.73
C SER A 124 4.57 14.10 -21.92
N SER A 125 4.17 15.30 -22.38
CA SER A 125 4.78 15.98 -23.53
C SER A 125 6.21 16.45 -23.20
N ASP A 126 6.41 16.95 -21.99
CA ASP A 126 7.70 17.48 -21.52
C ASP A 126 8.12 16.99 -20.12
N GLY A 127 7.33 16.13 -19.49
CA GLY A 127 7.57 15.65 -18.12
C GLY A 127 7.21 16.68 -17.04
N GLY A 128 6.46 17.71 -17.40
CA GLY A 128 5.96 18.74 -16.51
C GLY A 128 5.04 18.17 -15.43
N ALA A 129 5.04 18.82 -14.27
CA ALA A 129 4.11 18.56 -13.18
C ALA A 129 3.45 19.87 -12.77
N ALA A 130 2.18 19.80 -12.38
CA ALA A 130 1.48 20.96 -11.82
C ALA A 130 0.63 20.58 -10.61
N ILE A 131 0.44 21.57 -9.73
CA ILE A 131 -0.51 21.55 -8.62
C ILE A 131 -1.47 22.71 -8.86
N LEU A 132 -2.76 22.41 -8.92
CA LEU A 132 -3.83 23.37 -9.05
C LEU A 132 -4.60 23.39 -7.73
N VAL A 133 -4.68 24.57 -7.12
CA VAL A 133 -5.41 24.81 -5.87
C VAL A 133 -6.63 25.66 -6.21
N HIS A 134 -7.82 25.18 -5.86
CA HIS A 134 -9.08 25.90 -6.08
C HIS A 134 -9.62 26.43 -4.76
N SER A 135 -9.86 27.74 -4.70
CA SER A 135 -10.35 28.40 -3.49
C SER A 135 -11.52 29.33 -3.77
N SER A 136 -12.55 29.33 -2.93
CA SER A 136 -13.59 30.36 -2.99
C SER A 136 -13.16 31.73 -2.43
N ASP A 137 -11.94 31.83 -1.87
CA ASP A 137 -11.39 33.03 -1.25
C ASP A 137 -10.16 33.57 -2.03
N PRO A 138 -10.38 34.52 -2.96
CA PRO A 138 -9.29 35.13 -3.72
C PRO A 138 -8.27 35.87 -2.85
N GLU A 139 -8.67 36.41 -1.69
CA GLU A 139 -7.74 37.07 -0.77
C GLU A 139 -6.81 36.05 -0.12
N ALA A 140 -7.32 34.87 0.23
CA ALA A 140 -6.50 33.79 0.77
C ALA A 140 -5.42 33.37 -0.25
N LEU A 141 -5.78 33.21 -1.53
CA LEU A 141 -4.80 32.88 -2.58
C LEU A 141 -3.72 33.96 -2.74
N GLU A 142 -4.07 35.24 -2.65
CA GLU A 142 -3.08 36.32 -2.76
C GLU A 142 -2.15 36.38 -1.53
N ARG A 143 -2.68 36.10 -0.34
CA ARG A 143 -1.84 35.97 0.88
C ARG A 143 -0.90 34.77 0.75
N PHE A 144 -1.37 33.65 0.21
CA PHE A 144 -0.54 32.48 -0.03
C PHE A 144 0.56 32.75 -1.07
N ARG A 145 0.23 33.43 -2.18
CA ARG A 145 1.22 33.90 -3.15
C ARG A 145 2.29 34.77 -2.50
N THR A 146 1.86 35.75 -1.70
CA THR A 146 2.77 36.66 -0.98
C THR A 146 3.67 35.91 -0.01
N PHE A 147 3.12 34.93 0.72
CA PHE A 147 3.89 34.06 1.59
C PHE A 147 5.02 33.32 0.83
N LEU A 148 4.71 32.71 -0.31
CA LEU A 148 5.71 32.00 -1.13
C LEU A 148 6.80 32.92 -1.67
N ILE A 149 6.46 34.17 -2.02
CA ILE A 149 7.41 35.22 -2.39
C ILE A 149 8.37 35.52 -1.24
N VAL A 150 7.85 35.70 -0.03
CA VAL A 150 8.67 35.96 1.16
C VAL A 150 9.60 34.79 1.46
N ILE A 151 9.10 33.54 1.39
CA ILE A 151 9.93 32.34 1.59
C ILE A 151 11.07 32.27 0.57
N ARG A 152 10.80 32.54 -0.71
CA ARG A 152 11.83 32.61 -1.75
C ARG A 152 12.89 33.66 -1.43
N ASP A 153 12.47 34.86 -1.05
CA ASP A 153 13.37 35.98 -0.77
C ASP A 153 14.25 35.70 0.47
N LEU A 154 13.70 35.05 1.50
CA LEU A 154 14.45 34.56 2.66
C LEU A 154 15.48 33.48 2.31
N GLN A 155 15.21 32.66 1.29
CA GLN A 155 16.15 31.67 0.76
C GLN A 155 17.23 32.29 -0.15
N GLY A 156 17.19 33.61 -0.39
CA GLY A 156 18.15 34.31 -1.24
C GLY A 156 18.00 34.00 -2.73
N ALA A 157 16.89 33.41 -3.15
CA ALA A 157 16.61 33.14 -4.56
C ALA A 157 16.13 34.42 -5.26
N VAL A 158 16.67 34.70 -6.44
CA VAL A 158 16.26 35.86 -7.24
C VAL A 158 14.92 35.55 -7.92
N GLY A 159 13.87 36.26 -7.51
CA GLY A 159 12.57 36.19 -8.18
C GLY A 159 12.64 36.67 -9.63
N LYS A 160 12.14 35.85 -10.56
CA LYS A 160 11.86 36.26 -11.93
C LYS A 160 10.35 36.35 -12.10
N GLN A 161 9.90 37.43 -12.72
CA GLN A 161 8.52 37.59 -13.14
C GLN A 161 8.45 37.44 -14.65
N GLY A 162 7.44 36.73 -15.12
CA GLY A 162 7.05 36.67 -16.52
C GLY A 162 5.59 37.05 -16.65
N GLU A 163 5.21 37.59 -17.79
CA GLU A 163 3.82 37.85 -18.14
C GLU A 163 3.42 36.95 -19.31
N TYR A 164 2.24 36.36 -19.23
CA TYR A 164 1.66 35.57 -20.31
C TYR A 164 0.16 35.83 -20.38
N ARG A 165 -0.32 36.34 -21.52
CA ARG A 165 -1.75 36.67 -21.77
C ARG A 165 -2.41 37.47 -20.65
N GLY A 166 -1.68 38.45 -20.09
CA GLY A 166 -2.15 39.31 -19.00
C GLY A 166 -2.04 38.71 -17.59
N PHE A 167 -1.59 37.45 -17.45
CA PHE A 167 -1.31 36.84 -16.16
C PHE A 167 0.18 37.00 -15.80
N VAL A 168 0.44 37.40 -14.56
CA VAL A 168 1.79 37.51 -14.02
C VAL A 168 2.16 36.20 -13.33
N ALA A 169 3.20 35.55 -13.85
CA ALA A 169 3.79 34.35 -13.27
C ALA A 169 5.06 34.70 -12.50
N ASP A 170 5.15 34.25 -11.25
CA ASP A 170 6.34 34.42 -10.41
C ASP A 170 7.13 33.12 -10.34
N SER A 171 8.46 33.19 -10.37
CA SER A 171 9.31 32.05 -10.07
C SER A 171 9.52 31.87 -8.57
N ILE A 172 9.42 30.62 -8.11
CA ILE A 172 9.83 30.15 -6.79
C ILE A 172 11.13 29.36 -7.02
N GLY A 173 12.25 30.09 -7.02
CA GLY A 173 13.55 29.55 -7.44
C GLY A 173 13.66 29.33 -8.96
N ASP A 174 14.51 28.40 -9.38
CA ASP A 174 14.80 28.14 -10.80
C ASP A 174 13.84 27.15 -11.48
N LYS A 175 13.15 26.32 -10.68
CA LYS A 175 12.40 25.18 -11.20
C LYS A 175 10.90 25.35 -11.11
N VAL A 176 10.37 26.05 -10.11
CA VAL A 176 8.93 26.16 -9.88
C VAL A 176 8.46 27.57 -10.25
N LYS A 177 7.29 27.63 -10.88
CA LYS A 177 6.60 28.87 -11.25
C LYS A 177 5.20 28.81 -10.66
N MET A 178 4.68 29.97 -10.28
CA MET A 178 3.32 30.11 -9.77
C MET A 178 2.57 31.18 -10.54
N VAL A 179 1.27 30.96 -10.74
CA VAL A 179 0.36 31.94 -11.34
C VAL A 179 -1.01 31.84 -10.66
N ARG A 180 -1.66 32.99 -10.45
CA ARG A 180 -3.03 33.07 -9.95
C ARG A 180 -3.97 33.31 -11.13
N LEU A 181 -4.98 32.45 -11.28
CA LEU A 181 -6.01 32.53 -12.33
C LEU A 181 -7.38 32.69 -11.63
N ASN A 182 -7.78 33.92 -11.31
CA ASN A 182 -8.97 34.21 -10.51
C ASN A 182 -9.01 33.44 -9.17
N ASP A 183 -9.87 32.42 -9.08
CA ASP A 183 -10.10 31.53 -7.94
C ASP A 183 -9.19 30.29 -7.95
N TRP A 184 -8.31 30.17 -8.94
CA TRP A 184 -7.28 29.14 -9.04
C TRP A 184 -5.89 29.67 -8.72
N PHE A 185 -5.07 28.80 -8.15
CA PHE A 185 -3.64 29.01 -7.97
C PHE A 185 -2.87 27.82 -8.53
N VAL A 186 -2.02 28.06 -9.52
CA VAL A 186 -1.30 27.03 -10.26
C VAL A 186 0.18 27.12 -9.93
N LEU A 187 0.75 26.00 -9.50
CA LEU A 187 2.19 25.78 -9.30
C LEU A 187 2.66 24.77 -10.34
N THR A 188 3.72 25.06 -11.08
CA THR A 188 4.25 24.11 -12.06
C THR A 188 5.75 24.19 -12.20
N ASN A 189 6.39 23.07 -12.56
CA ASN A 189 7.80 23.05 -12.93
C ASN A 189 8.06 23.32 -14.42
N SER A 190 7.03 23.31 -15.26
CA SER A 190 7.14 23.51 -16.71
C SER A 190 6.47 24.82 -17.15
N SER A 191 7.18 25.58 -17.96
CA SER A 191 6.60 26.77 -18.61
C SER A 191 5.58 26.42 -19.67
N GLU A 192 5.78 25.34 -20.42
CA GLU A 192 4.88 24.97 -21.51
C GLU A 192 3.58 24.40 -20.95
N LEU A 193 3.64 23.54 -19.93
CA LEU A 193 2.46 23.09 -19.19
C LEU A 193 1.71 24.27 -18.55
N GLY A 194 2.42 25.19 -17.91
CA GLY A 194 1.81 26.38 -17.31
C GLY A 194 1.08 27.27 -18.32
N LYS A 195 1.67 27.51 -19.50
CA LYS A 195 0.99 28.24 -20.59
C LYS A 195 -0.23 27.49 -21.10
N SER A 196 -0.10 26.18 -21.32
CA SER A 196 -1.21 25.35 -21.77
C SER A 196 -2.40 25.41 -20.81
N ILE A 197 -2.15 25.42 -19.49
CA ILE A 197 -3.22 25.56 -18.49
C ILE A 197 -3.91 26.93 -18.60
N VAL A 198 -3.13 28.00 -18.78
CA VAL A 198 -3.67 29.36 -18.98
C VAL A 198 -4.48 29.45 -20.28
N ASP A 199 -3.98 28.85 -21.36
CA ASP A 199 -4.65 28.85 -22.65
C ASP A 199 -5.99 28.10 -22.57
N GLN A 200 -6.03 26.93 -21.92
CA GLN A 200 -7.28 26.20 -21.71
C GLN A 200 -8.28 26.96 -20.82
N TYR A 201 -7.79 27.62 -19.78
CA TYR A 201 -8.59 28.45 -18.89
C TYR A 201 -9.30 29.61 -19.63
N LEU A 202 -8.59 30.24 -20.57
CA LEU A 202 -9.09 31.37 -21.34
C LEU A 202 -9.93 30.94 -22.55
N ASP A 203 -9.43 29.99 -23.34
CA ASP A 203 -9.96 29.70 -24.67
C ASP A 203 -11.01 28.59 -24.68
N GLN A 204 -11.08 27.75 -23.63
CA GLN A 204 -11.92 26.54 -23.57
C GLN A 204 -11.81 25.68 -24.85
N ALA A 205 -10.60 25.25 -25.21
CA ALA A 205 -10.48 24.40 -26.39
C ALA A 205 -11.17 23.05 -26.16
N ASP A 206 -11.80 22.51 -27.21
CA ASP A 206 -12.45 21.19 -27.15
C ASP A 206 -11.45 20.07 -26.80
N ALA A 207 -10.18 20.23 -27.16
CA ALA A 207 -9.09 19.29 -26.86
C ALA A 207 -8.53 19.55 -25.45
N ASN A 208 -9.13 18.92 -24.45
CA ASN A 208 -8.72 18.97 -23.04
C ASN A 208 -8.94 17.61 -22.36
N LEU A 209 -8.30 17.39 -21.22
CA LEU A 209 -8.34 16.12 -20.49
C LEU A 209 -9.77 15.68 -20.11
N ALA A 210 -10.67 16.62 -19.77
CA ALA A 210 -12.04 16.28 -19.41
C ALA A 210 -12.84 15.65 -20.57
N ASN A 211 -12.43 15.90 -21.81
CA ASN A 211 -13.05 15.39 -23.03
C ASN A 211 -12.37 14.11 -23.57
N ASP A 212 -11.27 13.65 -22.95
CA ASP A 212 -10.61 12.42 -23.37
C ASP A 212 -11.43 11.18 -22.97
N ASP A 213 -11.66 10.29 -23.94
CA ASP A 213 -12.48 9.08 -23.76
C ASP A 213 -11.99 8.22 -22.59
N TRP A 214 -10.68 7.96 -22.53
CA TRP A 214 -10.06 7.14 -21.47
C TRP A 214 -10.25 7.75 -20.08
N PHE A 215 -10.21 9.09 -19.99
CA PHE A 215 -10.35 9.82 -18.73
C PHE A 215 -11.82 9.85 -18.26
N GLN A 216 -12.77 9.96 -19.19
CA GLN A 216 -14.20 9.89 -18.90
C GLN A 216 -14.60 8.47 -18.43
N GLU A 217 -14.05 7.44 -19.06
CA GLU A 217 -14.24 6.05 -18.60
C GLU A 217 -13.70 5.87 -17.18
N ALA A 218 -12.47 6.32 -16.92
CA ALA A 218 -11.85 6.22 -15.60
C ALA A 218 -12.61 7.01 -14.50
N GLN A 219 -13.12 8.20 -14.83
CA GLN A 219 -13.98 8.96 -13.93
C GLN A 219 -15.30 8.24 -13.65
N SER A 220 -15.92 7.63 -14.66
CA SER A 220 -17.14 6.83 -14.48
C SER A 220 -16.91 5.64 -13.55
N ASP A 221 -15.75 5.00 -13.70
CA ASP A 221 -15.27 3.92 -12.85
C ASP A 221 -15.02 4.35 -11.39
N LEU A 222 -14.61 5.61 -11.18
CA LEU A 222 -14.49 6.21 -9.86
C LEU A 222 -15.83 6.70 -9.28
N ALA A 223 -16.81 7.02 -10.12
CA ALA A 223 -18.10 7.57 -9.68
C ALA A 223 -19.08 6.52 -9.15
N ASN A 224 -18.78 5.23 -9.30
CA ASN A 224 -19.66 4.14 -8.86
C ASN A 224 -19.98 4.24 -7.34
N THR A 225 -21.27 4.33 -7.01
CA THR A 225 -21.83 4.78 -5.72
C THR A 225 -21.87 3.71 -4.62
N ASP A 226 -21.58 2.45 -4.93
CA ASP A 226 -21.62 1.35 -3.96
C ASP A 226 -20.40 1.35 -2.99
N ARG A 227 -19.67 2.47 -2.93
CA ARG A 227 -18.38 2.56 -2.24
C ARG A 227 -18.38 3.64 -1.16
N PRO A 228 -17.53 3.48 -0.12
CA PRO A 228 -17.39 4.50 0.91
C PRO A 228 -16.97 5.86 0.29
N PRO A 229 -17.30 6.97 0.96
CA PRO A 229 -16.87 8.30 0.55
C PRO A 229 -15.34 8.34 0.38
N ARG A 230 -14.89 8.85 -0.76
CA ARG A 230 -13.47 8.93 -1.10
C ARG A 230 -12.96 10.31 -0.72
N VAL A 231 -11.86 10.35 0.02
CA VAL A 231 -11.18 11.60 0.38
C VAL A 231 -10.19 12.03 -0.71
N ALA A 232 -9.62 11.07 -1.44
CA ALA A 232 -8.71 11.34 -2.55
C ALA A 232 -8.87 10.29 -3.65
N SER A 233 -8.55 10.69 -4.87
CA SER A 233 -8.54 9.79 -6.03
C SER A 233 -7.39 10.12 -6.98
N ALA A 234 -6.95 9.14 -7.76
CA ALA A 234 -6.02 9.34 -8.84
C ALA A 234 -6.40 8.47 -10.04
N ILE A 235 -6.05 8.95 -11.23
CA ILE A 235 -6.21 8.29 -12.51
C ILE A 235 -4.88 8.39 -13.24
N VAL A 236 -4.46 7.29 -13.87
CA VAL A 236 -3.24 7.19 -14.67
C VAL A 236 -3.56 6.57 -16.02
N ASP A 237 -3.10 7.19 -17.10
CA ASP A 237 -3.09 6.63 -18.46
C ASP A 237 -1.95 5.60 -18.57
N VAL A 238 -2.33 4.32 -18.45
CA VAL A 238 -1.40 3.20 -18.49
C VAL A 238 -0.94 2.94 -19.92
N GLU A 239 -1.81 3.16 -20.91
CA GLU A 239 -1.49 2.94 -22.31
C GLU A 239 -0.39 3.88 -22.81
N THR A 240 -0.50 5.18 -22.52
CA THR A 240 0.53 6.15 -22.91
C THR A 240 1.85 5.89 -22.18
N LEU A 241 1.82 5.55 -20.88
CA LEU A 241 3.03 5.20 -20.13
C LEU A 241 3.71 3.94 -20.69
N ARG A 242 2.91 2.92 -21.04
CA ARG A 242 3.37 1.68 -21.68
C ARG A 242 4.00 1.98 -23.05
N ALA A 243 3.35 2.80 -23.88
CA ALA A 243 3.85 3.20 -25.20
C ALA A 243 5.17 3.98 -25.13
N LYS A 244 5.37 4.80 -24.09
CA LYS A 244 6.63 5.51 -23.82
C LYS A 244 7.72 4.61 -23.22
N GLY A 245 7.39 3.35 -22.92
CA GLY A 245 8.32 2.39 -22.34
C GLY A 245 8.71 2.73 -20.89
N VAL A 246 7.84 3.41 -20.15
CA VAL A 246 7.96 3.57 -18.70
C VAL A 246 7.70 2.20 -18.04
N ALA A 247 8.48 1.84 -17.03
CA ALA A 247 8.28 0.60 -16.26
C ALA A 247 8.16 -0.70 -17.11
N ARG A 248 9.01 -0.85 -18.14
CA ARG A 248 8.97 -1.98 -19.11
C ARG A 248 8.84 -3.36 -18.45
N GLU A 249 9.49 -3.57 -17.31
CA GLU A 249 9.48 -4.84 -16.59
C GLU A 249 8.07 -5.27 -16.14
N VAL A 250 7.18 -4.32 -15.82
CA VAL A 250 5.78 -4.58 -15.47
C VAL A 250 5.00 -5.13 -16.67
N PHE A 251 5.42 -4.74 -17.88
CA PHE A 251 4.73 -5.08 -19.12
C PHE A 251 5.33 -6.30 -19.85
N ASN A 252 6.40 -6.91 -19.31
CA ASN A 252 7.04 -8.09 -19.91
C ASN A 252 6.13 -9.31 -19.86
N GLU A 253 5.88 -10.00 -20.98
CA GLU A 253 4.99 -11.19 -21.05
C GLU A 253 5.35 -12.31 -20.07
N LYS A 254 6.66 -12.54 -19.94
CA LYS A 254 7.27 -13.57 -19.10
C LYS A 254 7.96 -12.96 -17.89
N VAL A 255 7.89 -13.64 -16.76
CA VAL A 255 8.52 -13.18 -15.51
C VAL A 255 9.72 -14.03 -15.11
N ASP A 256 10.68 -13.40 -14.45
CA ASP A 256 11.89 -14.08 -13.96
C ASP A 256 11.72 -14.77 -12.60
N ASN A 257 10.60 -14.51 -11.91
CA ASN A 257 10.36 -14.99 -10.56
C ASN A 257 9.06 -15.81 -10.50
N PHE A 258 9.21 -17.10 -10.25
CA PHE A 258 8.10 -18.05 -10.07
C PHE A 258 7.09 -17.61 -8.98
N PHE A 259 7.58 -17.17 -7.82
CA PHE A 259 6.68 -16.69 -6.75
C PHE A 259 5.99 -15.38 -7.13
N GLY A 260 6.67 -14.53 -7.91
CA GLY A 260 6.05 -13.34 -8.50
C GLY A 260 4.91 -13.70 -9.44
N GLU A 261 5.07 -14.73 -10.28
CA GLU A 261 4.02 -15.24 -11.17
C GLU A 261 2.83 -15.78 -10.38
N LEU A 262 3.07 -16.55 -9.32
CA LEU A 262 2.01 -17.10 -8.48
C LEU A 262 1.15 -16.02 -7.82
N VAL A 263 1.78 -14.97 -7.31
CA VAL A 263 1.11 -13.92 -6.53
C VAL A 263 0.51 -12.83 -7.43
N LEU A 264 1.25 -12.39 -8.45
CA LEU A 264 0.93 -11.20 -9.25
C LEU A 264 0.70 -11.48 -10.74
N GLY A 265 0.87 -12.72 -11.21
CA GLY A 265 0.80 -13.06 -12.64
C GLY A 265 -0.46 -12.52 -13.32
N GLY A 266 -1.64 -12.81 -12.77
CA GLY A 266 -2.91 -12.30 -13.32
C GLY A 266 -3.03 -10.77 -13.29
N VAL A 267 -2.57 -10.13 -12.22
CA VAL A 267 -2.56 -8.65 -12.12
C VAL A 267 -1.68 -8.04 -13.20
N LEU A 268 -0.48 -8.60 -13.42
CA LEU A 268 0.43 -8.15 -14.46
C LEU A 268 -0.15 -8.38 -15.87
N ALA A 269 -0.83 -9.49 -16.10
CA ALA A 269 -1.54 -9.76 -17.35
C ALA A 269 -2.54 -8.65 -17.65
N ASN A 270 -3.35 -8.30 -16.66
CA ASN A 270 -4.39 -7.29 -16.84
C ASN A 270 -3.80 -5.89 -17.11
N VAL A 271 -2.80 -5.47 -16.34
CA VAL A 271 -2.16 -4.16 -16.48
C VAL A 271 -1.49 -3.99 -17.86
N ARG A 272 -1.07 -5.08 -18.51
CA ARG A 272 -0.53 -5.04 -19.88
C ARG A 272 -1.53 -4.65 -20.95
N HIS A 273 -2.83 -4.77 -20.68
CA HIS A 273 -3.89 -4.45 -21.62
C HIS A 273 -4.72 -3.24 -21.19
N ALA A 274 -4.80 -2.97 -19.88
CA ALA A 274 -5.52 -1.82 -19.34
C ALA A 274 -5.10 -0.50 -20.02
N ALA A 275 -6.10 0.30 -20.40
CA ALA A 275 -5.91 1.65 -20.90
C ALA A 275 -5.57 2.62 -19.77
N TYR A 276 -6.23 2.47 -18.62
CA TYR A 276 -6.03 3.31 -17.45
C TYR A 276 -6.00 2.50 -16.15
N ALA A 277 -5.51 3.15 -15.09
CA ALA A 277 -5.63 2.69 -13.72
C ALA A 277 -6.21 3.79 -12.84
N THR A 278 -7.00 3.40 -11.85
CA THR A 278 -7.57 4.30 -10.85
C THR A 278 -7.05 3.92 -9.47
N ALA A 279 -6.87 4.93 -8.62
CA ALA A 279 -6.59 4.78 -7.21
C ALA A 279 -7.60 5.60 -6.41
N ALA A 280 -8.05 5.10 -5.26
CA ALA A 280 -8.92 5.82 -4.35
C ALA A 280 -8.49 5.60 -2.91
N ILE A 281 -8.63 6.64 -2.10
CA ILE A 281 -8.46 6.59 -0.65
C ILE A 281 -9.79 6.97 -0.02
N SER A 282 -10.27 6.13 0.90
CA SER A 282 -11.39 6.42 1.80
C SER A 282 -10.87 6.46 3.23
N MET A 283 -11.44 7.33 4.05
CA MET A 283 -11.06 7.43 5.46
C MET A 283 -12.32 7.58 6.30
N THR A 284 -12.39 6.81 7.37
CA THR A 284 -13.42 6.88 8.41
C THR A 284 -12.74 7.01 9.77
N ASP A 285 -13.52 7.18 10.84
CA ASP A 285 -12.96 7.17 12.20
C ASP A 285 -12.43 5.78 12.62
N ASP A 286 -12.89 4.74 11.93
CA ASP A 286 -12.56 3.33 12.19
C ASP A 286 -11.40 2.81 11.33
N GLY A 287 -10.94 3.58 10.32
CA GLY A 287 -9.82 3.12 9.49
C GLY A 287 -9.59 3.85 8.17
N LEU A 288 -8.62 3.33 7.44
CA LEU A 288 -8.19 3.80 6.13
C LEU A 288 -8.44 2.70 5.08
N GLY A 289 -9.14 3.04 4.01
CA GLY A 289 -9.32 2.18 2.84
C GLY A 289 -8.53 2.72 1.65
N PHE A 290 -7.89 1.82 0.92
CA PHE A 290 -7.19 2.10 -0.32
C PHE A 290 -7.65 1.11 -1.40
N GLU A 291 -7.99 1.61 -2.58
CA GLU A 291 -8.37 0.78 -3.72
C GLU A 291 -7.53 1.15 -4.93
N LEU A 292 -6.96 0.14 -5.59
CA LEU A 292 -6.43 0.22 -6.95
C LEU A 292 -7.34 -0.56 -7.88
N ALA A 293 -7.61 -0.03 -9.07
CA ALA A 293 -8.41 -0.75 -10.04
C ALA A 293 -8.06 -0.40 -11.48
N THR A 294 -8.37 -1.33 -12.37
CA THR A 294 -8.16 -1.24 -13.80
C THR A 294 -9.34 -1.87 -14.52
N PRO A 295 -9.64 -1.46 -15.78
CA PRO A 295 -10.48 -2.26 -16.66
C PRO A 295 -9.96 -3.70 -16.75
N HIS A 296 -10.85 -4.64 -17.01
CA HIS A 296 -10.49 -6.04 -17.21
C HIS A 296 -11.34 -6.63 -18.33
N GLN A 297 -10.76 -7.55 -19.11
CA GLN A 297 -11.47 -8.37 -20.07
C GLN A 297 -10.87 -9.79 -20.05
N ARG A 298 -11.71 -10.79 -20.30
CA ARG A 298 -11.33 -12.22 -20.16
C ARG A 298 -10.30 -12.67 -21.19
N ASP A 299 -10.28 -12.05 -22.37
CA ASP A 299 -9.30 -12.35 -23.42
C ASP A 299 -7.88 -11.86 -23.06
N TRP A 300 -7.75 -10.98 -22.07
CA TRP A 300 -6.46 -10.50 -21.53
C TRP A 300 -5.83 -11.50 -20.55
N GLU A 301 -6.56 -12.53 -20.14
CA GLU A 301 -6.09 -13.47 -19.13
C GLU A 301 -5.05 -14.44 -19.67
N ALA A 302 -5.12 -14.84 -20.95
CA ALA A 302 -4.24 -15.85 -21.50
C ALA A 302 -2.76 -15.40 -21.45
N PRO A 303 -1.80 -16.26 -21.02
CA PRO A 303 -1.93 -17.68 -20.64
C PRO A 303 -2.10 -17.94 -19.12
N ARG A 304 -2.69 -17.01 -18.36
CA ARG A 304 -2.80 -16.98 -16.88
C ARG A 304 -4.21 -17.29 -16.36
N GLU A 305 -4.98 -18.09 -17.08
CA GLU A 305 -6.31 -18.54 -16.68
C GLU A 305 -6.29 -19.28 -15.32
N TYR A 306 -5.15 -19.86 -14.93
CA TYR A 306 -4.93 -20.46 -13.61
C TYR A 306 -5.18 -19.49 -12.43
N TYR A 307 -5.08 -18.19 -12.68
CA TYR A 307 -5.22 -17.13 -11.70
C TYR A 307 -6.69 -16.73 -11.47
N PHE A 308 -7.49 -16.74 -12.55
CA PHE A 308 -8.86 -16.23 -12.58
C PHE A 308 -9.93 -17.32 -12.59
N GLY A 309 -9.57 -18.56 -12.95
CA GLY A 309 -10.49 -19.67 -13.04
C GLY A 309 -11.48 -19.58 -14.20
N GLU A 310 -12.21 -20.66 -14.43
CA GLU A 310 -13.19 -20.73 -15.52
C GLU A 310 -14.45 -19.89 -15.23
N HIS A 311 -14.98 -19.25 -16.27
CA HIS A 311 -16.27 -18.54 -16.28
C HIS A 311 -16.50 -17.55 -15.11
N SER A 312 -15.45 -16.82 -14.69
CA SER A 312 -15.53 -15.80 -13.63
C SER A 312 -15.99 -16.37 -12.27
N ARG A 313 -15.66 -17.65 -12.02
CA ARG A 313 -15.91 -18.36 -10.75
C ARG A 313 -14.66 -18.65 -9.93
N GLY A 314 -13.50 -18.08 -10.29
CA GLY A 314 -12.28 -18.22 -9.50
C GLY A 314 -12.36 -17.45 -8.19
N ALA A 315 -13.19 -17.93 -7.27
CA ALA A 315 -13.38 -17.37 -5.94
C ALA A 315 -12.58 -18.19 -4.93
N ALA A 316 -11.91 -17.49 -4.03
CA ALA A 316 -11.29 -18.07 -2.86
C ALA A 316 -12.37 -18.65 -1.93
N PRO A 317 -12.09 -19.74 -1.20
CA PRO A 317 -12.94 -20.12 -0.08
C PRO A 317 -12.86 -19.05 1.04
N PRO A 318 -13.75 -19.15 2.04
CA PRO A 318 -13.69 -18.32 3.25
C PRO A 318 -12.32 -18.42 3.94
N LEU A 319 -11.90 -17.38 4.67
CA LEU A 319 -10.68 -17.48 5.49
C LEU A 319 -10.84 -18.57 6.55
N LEU A 320 -9.74 -19.25 6.87
CA LEU A 320 -9.71 -20.14 8.02
C LEU A 320 -9.83 -19.30 9.30
N ASP A 321 -10.69 -19.77 10.19
CA ASP A 321 -10.94 -19.16 11.48
C ASP A 321 -10.47 -20.12 12.58
N VAL A 322 -9.54 -19.63 13.39
CA VAL A 322 -8.83 -20.35 14.46
C VAL A 322 -8.59 -19.38 15.61
N ASP A 323 -8.50 -19.90 16.82
CA ASP A 323 -8.18 -19.15 18.02
C ASP A 323 -6.80 -18.47 17.88
N GLN A 324 -6.73 -17.21 18.29
CA GLN A 324 -5.52 -16.38 18.21
C GLN A 324 -4.89 -16.36 16.81
N ARG A 325 -5.74 -16.33 15.78
CA ARG A 325 -5.35 -16.19 14.38
C ARG A 325 -4.51 -14.94 14.20
N LEU A 326 -3.26 -15.13 13.81
CA LEU A 326 -2.32 -14.07 13.47
C LEU A 326 -2.56 -13.53 12.06
N PHE A 327 -2.76 -14.44 11.11
CA PHE A 327 -3.09 -14.09 9.73
C PHE A 327 -3.86 -15.22 9.06
N ALA A 328 -4.64 -14.88 8.04
CA ALA A 328 -5.16 -15.86 7.10
C ALA A 328 -5.10 -15.31 5.67
N LEU A 329 -4.87 -16.21 4.72
CA LEU A 329 -4.91 -15.96 3.29
C LEU A 329 -5.76 -17.04 2.65
N SER A 330 -6.67 -16.65 1.77
CA SER A 330 -7.35 -17.57 0.89
C SER A 330 -7.29 -17.07 -0.53
N THR A 331 -7.08 -17.99 -1.48
CA THR A 331 -6.93 -17.66 -2.89
C THR A 331 -7.41 -18.78 -3.78
N TYR A 332 -7.85 -18.39 -4.98
CA TYR A 332 -8.06 -19.31 -6.09
C TYR A 332 -6.82 -19.32 -6.99
N ARG A 333 -6.04 -20.41 -7.00
CA ARG A 333 -4.90 -20.62 -7.90
C ARG A 333 -4.86 -22.07 -8.36
N ASP A 334 -5.02 -22.31 -9.66
CA ASP A 334 -4.76 -23.63 -10.23
C ASP A 334 -3.24 -23.85 -10.36
N LEU A 335 -2.65 -24.39 -9.28
CA LEU A 335 -1.21 -24.60 -9.20
C LEU A 335 -0.70 -25.59 -10.26
N SER A 336 -1.52 -26.56 -10.66
CA SER A 336 -1.18 -27.53 -11.70
C SER A 336 -1.07 -26.83 -13.06
N GLN A 337 -2.09 -26.06 -13.44
CA GLN A 337 -2.06 -25.32 -14.72
C GLN A 337 -0.93 -24.29 -14.76
N MET A 338 -0.65 -23.58 -13.66
CA MET A 338 0.50 -22.68 -13.58
C MET A 338 1.82 -23.42 -13.80
N TRP A 339 1.99 -24.58 -13.14
CA TRP A 339 3.21 -25.39 -13.24
C TRP A 339 3.44 -25.89 -14.66
N LEU A 340 2.40 -26.47 -15.27
CA LEU A 340 2.45 -27.07 -16.61
C LEU A 340 2.65 -26.03 -17.71
N ARG A 341 2.23 -24.77 -17.49
CA ARG A 341 2.36 -23.66 -18.44
C ARG A 341 3.56 -22.76 -18.16
N SER A 342 4.44 -23.17 -17.25
CA SER A 342 5.65 -22.41 -16.90
C SER A 342 6.50 -21.97 -18.11
N GLY A 343 6.53 -22.76 -19.19
CA GLY A 343 7.21 -22.40 -20.44
C GLY A 343 6.65 -21.14 -21.14
N ASP A 344 5.36 -20.84 -20.94
CA ASP A 344 4.70 -19.64 -21.48
C ASP A 344 4.76 -18.47 -20.49
N LEU A 345 4.85 -18.76 -19.19
CA LEU A 345 4.75 -17.79 -18.11
C LEU A 345 6.10 -17.23 -17.66
N LEU A 346 7.13 -18.06 -17.68
CA LEU A 346 8.44 -17.77 -17.10
C LEU A 346 9.49 -17.51 -18.18
N SER A 347 10.49 -16.70 -17.82
CA SER A 347 11.69 -16.56 -18.65
C SER A 347 12.43 -17.90 -18.76
N ASP A 348 13.24 -18.06 -19.81
CA ASP A 348 14.00 -19.30 -20.04
C ASP A 348 14.83 -19.70 -18.81
N ARG A 349 15.47 -18.72 -18.16
CA ARG A 349 16.24 -18.94 -16.93
C ARG A 349 15.39 -19.44 -15.77
N ALA A 350 14.21 -18.86 -15.57
CA ALA A 350 13.31 -19.25 -14.49
C ALA A 350 12.69 -20.63 -14.77
N ASN A 351 12.36 -20.89 -16.03
CA ASN A 351 11.84 -22.17 -16.50
C ASN A 351 12.87 -23.31 -16.34
N ASP A 352 14.14 -23.08 -16.68
CA ASP A 352 15.22 -24.07 -16.48
C ASP A 352 15.35 -24.47 -15.00
N LYS A 353 15.24 -23.49 -14.09
CA LYS A 353 15.26 -23.78 -12.65
C LYS A 353 14.04 -24.57 -12.21
N LEU A 354 12.88 -24.27 -12.78
CA LEU A 354 11.66 -25.00 -12.47
C LEU A 354 11.75 -26.45 -12.96
N ALA A 355 12.32 -26.70 -14.14
CA ALA A 355 12.54 -28.05 -14.65
C ALA A 355 13.45 -28.90 -13.75
N VAL A 356 14.48 -28.30 -13.15
CA VAL A 356 15.33 -28.96 -12.14
C VAL A 356 14.54 -29.27 -10.87
N ALA A 357 13.71 -28.34 -10.42
CA ALA A 357 12.83 -28.54 -9.26
C ALA A 357 11.82 -29.65 -9.53
N ASP A 358 11.20 -29.67 -10.71
CA ASP A 358 10.26 -30.69 -11.16
C ASP A 358 10.87 -32.08 -11.14
N THR A 359 12.06 -32.27 -11.72
CA THR A 359 12.77 -33.56 -11.69
C THR A 359 13.04 -34.03 -10.26
N THR A 360 13.42 -33.10 -9.37
CA THR A 360 13.70 -33.39 -7.96
C THR A 360 12.44 -33.79 -7.21
N LEU A 361 11.35 -33.04 -7.41
CA LEU A 361 10.06 -33.29 -6.78
C LEU A 361 9.45 -34.60 -7.30
N THR A 362 9.43 -34.84 -8.61
CA THR A 362 9.00 -36.10 -9.20
C THR A 362 9.75 -37.29 -8.61
N THR A 363 11.08 -37.19 -8.42
CA THR A 363 11.86 -38.23 -7.74
C THR A 363 11.42 -38.42 -6.28
N PHE A 364 11.20 -37.32 -5.55
CA PHE A 364 10.74 -37.33 -4.17
C PHE A 364 9.34 -37.96 -4.03
N PHE A 365 8.45 -37.72 -4.98
CA PHE A 365 7.12 -38.31 -5.10
C PHE A 365 7.13 -39.68 -5.79
N SER A 366 8.24 -40.43 -5.65
CA SER A 366 8.37 -41.81 -6.14
C SER A 366 8.16 -41.99 -7.65
N GLY A 367 8.53 -40.97 -8.44
CA GLY A 367 8.45 -40.97 -9.90
C GLY A 367 7.14 -40.48 -10.48
N ARG A 368 6.20 -40.00 -9.66
CA ARG A 368 4.96 -39.37 -10.13
C ARG A 368 5.20 -37.94 -10.57
N ASP A 369 4.53 -37.53 -11.64
CA ASP A 369 4.71 -36.19 -12.21
C ASP A 369 4.22 -35.12 -11.22
N PHE A 370 5.11 -34.21 -10.82
CA PHE A 370 4.72 -33.23 -9.79
C PHE A 370 3.61 -32.28 -10.27
N GLY A 371 3.61 -31.89 -11.54
CA GLY A 371 2.61 -30.98 -12.11
C GLY A 371 1.25 -31.65 -12.35
N GLU A 372 1.26 -32.80 -13.02
CA GLU A 372 0.05 -33.51 -13.44
C GLU A 372 -0.53 -34.39 -12.32
N ASP A 373 0.29 -35.20 -11.66
CA ASP A 373 -0.18 -36.15 -10.67
C ASP A 373 -0.37 -35.53 -9.29
N ILE A 374 0.63 -34.76 -8.81
CA ILE A 374 0.62 -34.25 -7.44
C ILE A 374 -0.21 -32.96 -7.36
N LEU A 375 0.21 -31.91 -8.05
CA LEU A 375 -0.55 -30.65 -8.07
C LEU A 375 -1.93 -30.82 -8.72
N GLY A 376 -2.02 -31.65 -9.78
CA GLY A 376 -3.29 -31.93 -10.45
C GLY A 376 -4.32 -32.66 -9.57
N SER A 377 -3.90 -33.32 -8.48
CA SER A 377 -4.79 -33.97 -7.52
C SER A 377 -5.53 -32.98 -6.60
N PHE A 378 -5.12 -31.71 -6.55
CA PHE A 378 -5.77 -30.68 -5.75
C PHE A 378 -6.71 -29.81 -6.57
N SER A 379 -7.75 -29.29 -5.92
CA SER A 379 -8.56 -28.19 -6.42
C SER A 379 -7.75 -26.89 -6.39
N SER A 380 -8.23 -25.88 -7.12
CA SER A 380 -7.57 -24.58 -7.21
C SER A 380 -7.69 -23.71 -5.94
N GLU A 381 -8.41 -24.17 -4.92
CA GLU A 381 -8.61 -23.40 -3.70
C GLU A 381 -7.49 -23.68 -2.70
N VAL A 382 -6.81 -22.62 -2.28
CA VAL A 382 -5.71 -22.68 -1.31
C VAL A 382 -6.02 -21.77 -0.14
N GLN A 383 -5.87 -22.29 1.07
CA GLN A 383 -5.98 -21.51 2.30
C GLN A 383 -4.70 -21.64 3.11
N ILE A 384 -4.26 -20.54 3.69
CA ILE A 384 -3.11 -20.47 4.59
C ILE A 384 -3.58 -19.75 5.85
N VAL A 385 -3.15 -20.24 7.00
CA VAL A 385 -3.42 -19.60 8.29
C VAL A 385 -2.19 -19.64 9.15
N GLY A 386 -1.99 -18.60 9.95
CA GLY A 386 -1.05 -18.59 11.05
C GLY A 386 -1.76 -18.23 12.34
N ALA A 387 -1.35 -18.85 13.45
CA ALA A 387 -1.91 -18.63 14.77
C ALA A 387 -0.82 -18.60 15.84
N VAL A 388 -1.06 -17.85 16.91
CA VAL A 388 -0.18 -17.87 18.08
C VAL A 388 -0.28 -19.25 18.75
N GLN A 389 0.87 -19.79 19.18
CA GLN A 389 0.90 -21.09 19.85
C GLN A 389 0.81 -20.92 21.37
N ASP A 390 0.00 -21.76 22.00
CA ASP A 390 0.02 -21.94 23.46
C ASP A 390 1.05 -23.01 23.86
N PHE A 391 1.96 -22.62 24.76
CA PHE A 391 3.00 -23.49 25.30
C PHE A 391 2.80 -23.83 26.79
N THR A 392 1.69 -23.39 27.41
CA THR A 392 1.48 -23.48 28.87
C THR A 392 1.60 -24.90 29.40
N ASP A 393 1.02 -25.88 28.69
CA ASP A 393 1.01 -27.30 29.09
C ASP A 393 1.91 -28.18 28.21
N VAL A 394 2.82 -27.57 27.45
CA VAL A 394 3.72 -28.28 26.54
C VAL A 394 5.17 -28.14 27.02
N LEU A 395 5.84 -29.28 27.19
CA LEU A 395 7.25 -29.34 27.54
C LEU A 395 8.02 -30.26 26.58
N PRO A 396 9.27 -29.90 26.20
CA PRO A 396 9.94 -28.66 26.56
C PRO A 396 9.42 -27.46 25.77
N GLN A 397 9.67 -26.27 26.30
CA GLN A 397 9.29 -25.03 25.63
C GLN A 397 10.48 -24.38 24.91
N PRO A 398 10.28 -23.82 23.71
CA PRO A 398 11.33 -23.11 22.99
C PRO A 398 11.60 -21.73 23.59
N ALA A 399 12.86 -21.28 23.52
CA ALA A 399 13.33 -19.97 23.93
C ALA A 399 12.64 -18.82 23.17
N ILE A 400 12.48 -19.02 21.86
CA ILE A 400 11.83 -18.10 20.93
C ILE A 400 10.52 -18.75 20.52
N LYS A 401 9.40 -18.09 20.78
CA LYS A 401 8.06 -18.56 20.43
C LYS A 401 7.73 -18.12 19.01
N LEU A 402 7.53 -19.09 18.12
CA LEU A 402 7.07 -18.83 16.75
C LEU A 402 5.59 -19.14 16.64
N PRO A 403 4.86 -18.45 15.74
CA PRO A 403 3.49 -18.85 15.42
C PRO A 403 3.48 -20.22 14.74
N ALA A 404 2.37 -20.94 14.89
CA ALA A 404 2.08 -22.08 14.04
C ALA A 404 1.51 -21.58 12.71
N PHE A 405 1.72 -22.33 11.65
CA PHE A 405 1.12 -22.07 10.35
C PHE A 405 0.62 -23.37 9.73
N ALA A 406 -0.43 -23.26 8.93
CA ALA A 406 -0.98 -24.37 8.19
C ALA A 406 -1.39 -23.94 6.78
N ILE A 407 -1.33 -24.89 5.86
CA ILE A 407 -1.86 -24.78 4.51
C ILE A 407 -2.92 -25.87 4.34
N GLN A 408 -4.08 -25.48 3.82
CA GLN A 408 -5.17 -26.39 3.50
C GLN A 408 -5.41 -26.43 1.99
N PHE A 409 -5.55 -27.64 1.48
CA PHE A 409 -5.95 -27.96 0.11
C PHE A 409 -7.20 -28.84 0.11
N ARG A 410 -7.95 -28.80 -0.98
CA ARG A 410 -9.03 -29.75 -1.25
C ARG A 410 -8.61 -30.76 -2.33
N MET A 411 -8.58 -32.03 -1.98
CA MET A 411 -8.27 -33.14 -2.90
C MET A 411 -9.46 -33.44 -3.81
N LYS A 412 -9.21 -33.69 -5.09
CA LYS A 412 -10.24 -34.10 -6.06
C LYS A 412 -10.67 -35.55 -5.85
N ASN A 413 -9.73 -36.44 -5.54
CA ASN A 413 -9.95 -37.88 -5.35
C ASN A 413 -9.31 -38.38 -4.04
N PRO A 414 -9.92 -38.12 -2.87
CA PRO A 414 -9.29 -38.40 -1.57
C PRO A 414 -8.90 -39.87 -1.36
N GLU A 415 -9.70 -40.81 -1.87
CA GLU A 415 -9.45 -42.26 -1.73
C GLU A 415 -8.10 -42.69 -2.33
N GLU A 416 -7.69 -42.04 -3.43
CA GLU A 416 -6.43 -42.32 -4.12
C GLU A 416 -5.28 -41.44 -3.60
N THR A 417 -5.56 -40.16 -3.34
CA THR A 417 -4.56 -39.15 -2.99
C THR A 417 -4.08 -39.27 -1.53
N GLN A 418 -4.97 -39.55 -0.58
CA GLN A 418 -4.60 -39.60 0.85
C GLN A 418 -3.53 -40.65 1.17
N PRO A 419 -3.66 -41.93 0.75
CA PRO A 419 -2.67 -42.96 1.10
C PRO A 419 -1.28 -42.64 0.54
N GLU A 420 -1.21 -41.91 -0.57
CA GLU A 420 0.03 -41.46 -1.17
C GLU A 420 0.67 -40.32 -0.40
N LEU A 421 -0.05 -39.23 -0.19
CA LEU A 421 0.49 -38.07 0.52
C LEU A 421 0.89 -38.41 1.95
N ARG A 422 0.18 -39.34 2.58
CA ARG A 422 0.58 -39.91 3.87
C ARG A 422 1.95 -40.59 3.80
N ARG A 423 2.21 -41.42 2.77
CA ARG A 423 3.51 -42.08 2.58
C ARG A 423 4.62 -41.08 2.29
N VAL A 424 4.32 -40.05 1.50
CA VAL A 424 5.26 -38.96 1.20
C VAL A 424 5.63 -38.22 2.47
N PHE A 425 4.66 -37.84 3.29
CA PHE A 425 4.89 -37.17 4.56
C PHE A 425 5.75 -38.02 5.51
N GLN A 426 5.42 -39.32 5.68
CA GLN A 426 6.24 -40.22 6.50
C GLN A 426 7.68 -40.34 5.99
N SER A 427 7.85 -40.41 4.67
CA SER A 427 9.17 -40.46 4.04
C SER A 427 9.95 -39.16 4.24
N PHE A 428 9.27 -38.01 4.17
CA PHE A 428 9.83 -36.70 4.46
C PHE A 428 10.37 -36.63 5.89
N ILE A 429 9.58 -37.03 6.89
CA ILE A 429 10.01 -37.06 8.28
C ILE A 429 11.20 -38.03 8.47
N GLY A 430 11.17 -39.19 7.81
CA GLY A 430 12.31 -40.10 7.78
C GLY A 430 13.59 -39.45 7.24
N PHE A 431 13.49 -38.70 6.15
CA PHE A 431 14.60 -37.93 5.58
C PHE A 431 15.12 -36.84 6.53
N LEU A 432 14.21 -36.10 7.18
CA LEU A 432 14.56 -35.10 8.20
C LEU A 432 15.30 -35.74 9.38
N ASN A 433 14.91 -36.95 9.81
CA ASN A 433 15.60 -37.68 10.86
C ASN A 433 17.02 -38.09 10.46
N VAL A 434 17.23 -38.56 9.24
CA VAL A 434 18.57 -38.93 8.74
C VAL A 434 19.47 -37.70 8.67
N THR A 435 19.00 -36.63 8.05
CA THR A 435 19.76 -35.38 7.90
C THR A 435 19.96 -34.69 9.25
N GLY A 436 18.95 -34.72 10.12
CA GLY A 436 19.01 -34.18 11.47
C GLY A 436 20.04 -34.90 12.32
N ALA A 437 20.06 -36.24 12.31
CA ALA A 437 21.04 -37.03 13.03
C ALA A 437 22.49 -36.76 12.58
N GLN A 438 22.72 -36.57 11.27
CA GLN A 438 24.03 -36.17 10.73
C GLN A 438 24.49 -34.80 11.24
N ASN A 439 23.55 -33.91 11.56
CA ASN A 439 23.80 -32.56 12.07
C ASN A 439 23.62 -32.44 13.60
N GLY A 440 23.48 -33.57 14.33
CA GLY A 440 23.30 -33.58 15.78
C GLY A 440 21.97 -32.98 16.28
N GLN A 441 20.94 -32.98 15.44
CA GLN A 441 19.59 -32.55 15.82
C GLN A 441 18.80 -33.71 16.45
N PRO A 442 17.85 -33.42 17.36
CA PRO A 442 16.94 -34.42 17.90
C PRO A 442 16.12 -35.07 16.79
N GLN A 443 15.78 -36.34 16.98
CA GLN A 443 14.92 -37.08 16.06
C GLN A 443 13.44 -36.73 16.31
N LEU A 444 12.65 -36.78 15.26
CA LEU A 444 11.20 -36.73 15.27
C LEU A 444 10.66 -38.15 15.45
N ASP A 445 9.77 -38.33 16.42
CA ASP A 445 8.96 -39.53 16.56
C ASP A 445 7.67 -39.38 15.77
N LEU A 446 7.28 -40.43 15.03
CA LEU A 446 6.09 -40.44 14.18
C LEU A 446 4.91 -41.01 14.96
N GLY A 447 3.84 -40.22 15.04
CA GLY A 447 2.57 -40.61 15.63
C GLY A 447 1.45 -40.72 14.59
N MET A 448 0.38 -41.41 14.97
CA MET A 448 -0.90 -41.36 14.28
C MET A 448 -2.00 -41.11 15.30
N GLU A 449 -2.92 -40.22 14.96
CA GLU A 449 -4.07 -39.86 15.76
C GLU A 449 -5.34 -39.89 14.91
N THR A 450 -6.47 -40.18 15.54
CA THR A 450 -7.79 -40.14 14.90
C THR A 450 -8.67 -39.18 15.69
N LEU A 451 -9.22 -38.19 15.01
CA LEU A 451 -10.13 -37.20 15.58
C LEU A 451 -11.44 -37.23 14.80
N GLY A 452 -12.47 -37.86 15.35
CA GLY A 452 -13.70 -38.13 14.61
C GLY A 452 -13.44 -39.05 13.41
N ALA A 453 -13.75 -38.58 12.19
CA ALA A 453 -13.46 -39.28 10.94
C ALA A 453 -12.07 -38.96 10.37
N ALA A 454 -11.40 -37.94 10.89
CA ALA A 454 -10.13 -37.46 10.38
C ALA A 454 -8.94 -38.31 10.86
N GLN A 455 -7.93 -38.43 10.01
CA GLN A 455 -6.66 -39.08 10.34
C GLN A 455 -5.53 -38.06 10.34
N LEU A 456 -4.76 -38.02 11.43
CA LEU A 456 -3.61 -37.16 11.59
C LEU A 456 -2.35 -38.04 11.64
N VAL A 457 -1.33 -37.67 10.86
CA VAL A 457 0.03 -38.20 11.01
C VAL A 457 0.92 -37.09 11.55
N THR A 458 1.41 -37.30 12.77
CA THR A 458 2.10 -36.29 13.56
C THR A 458 3.58 -36.62 13.66
N ALA A 459 4.41 -35.60 13.82
CA ALA A 459 5.84 -35.75 14.07
C ALA A 459 6.25 -34.83 15.23
N THR A 460 6.84 -35.38 16.29
CA THR A 460 7.22 -34.62 17.49
C THR A 460 8.68 -34.84 17.83
N TYR A 461 9.42 -33.77 18.15
CA TYR A 461 10.82 -33.90 18.55
C TYR A 461 10.95 -34.64 19.89
N VAL A 462 11.86 -35.61 19.93
CA VAL A 462 12.20 -36.32 21.17
C VAL A 462 13.28 -35.53 21.92
N PRO A 463 12.96 -34.90 23.06
CA PRO A 463 13.93 -34.16 23.84
C PRO A 463 14.95 -35.08 24.52
N ASP A 464 16.16 -34.56 24.72
CA ASP A 464 17.17 -35.18 25.58
C ASP A 464 16.62 -35.33 27.01
N ARG A 465 17.10 -36.36 27.72
CA ARG A 465 16.51 -36.78 29.01
C ARG A 465 16.53 -35.68 30.07
N ASP A 466 17.58 -34.88 30.11
CA ASP A 466 17.76 -33.75 31.02
C ASP A 466 17.04 -32.47 30.56
N LYS A 467 16.52 -32.45 29.33
CA LYS A 467 15.87 -31.28 28.72
C LYS A 467 14.35 -31.38 28.65
N ARG A 468 13.76 -32.49 29.10
CA ARG A 468 12.30 -32.73 29.03
C ARG A 468 11.44 -31.68 29.70
N GLU A 469 11.94 -31.07 30.78
CA GLU A 469 11.22 -30.06 31.57
C GLU A 469 11.72 -28.64 31.32
N SER A 470 12.55 -28.45 30.29
CA SER A 470 13.19 -27.17 30.00
C SER A 470 12.18 -26.17 29.42
N LEU A 471 12.34 -24.90 29.84
CA LEU A 471 11.52 -23.78 29.38
C LEU A 471 12.21 -22.90 28.31
N ASP A 472 13.45 -23.24 27.97
CA ASP A 472 14.35 -22.42 27.16
C ASP A 472 15.13 -23.29 26.17
N GLU A 473 14.40 -24.11 25.40
CA GLU A 473 14.99 -25.02 24.42
C GLU A 473 15.12 -24.41 23.03
N LYS A 474 15.79 -25.15 22.16
CA LYS A 474 16.04 -24.76 20.78
C LYS A 474 14.73 -24.53 20.00
N ILE A 475 14.84 -23.70 18.96
CA ILE A 475 13.70 -23.24 18.16
C ILE A 475 12.89 -24.36 17.51
N GLN A 476 13.47 -25.54 17.27
CA GLN A 476 12.74 -26.65 16.66
C GLN A 476 11.55 -27.15 17.50
N PHE A 477 11.56 -26.91 18.82
CA PHE A 477 10.45 -27.28 19.71
C PHE A 477 9.21 -26.38 19.54
N ASN A 478 9.25 -25.40 18.63
CA ASN A 478 8.03 -24.74 18.12
C ASN A 478 7.26 -25.61 17.13
N PHE A 479 7.85 -26.70 16.64
CA PHE A 479 7.30 -27.46 15.53
C PHE A 479 6.93 -28.89 15.97
N SER A 480 5.74 -29.28 15.56
CA SER A 480 5.28 -30.67 15.55
C SER A 480 4.59 -30.92 14.21
N PRO A 481 5.37 -31.03 13.11
CA PRO A 481 4.80 -31.12 11.76
C PRO A 481 3.74 -32.19 11.68
N THR A 482 2.59 -31.84 11.12
CA THR A 482 1.43 -32.73 11.08
C THR A 482 0.75 -32.62 9.74
N VAL A 483 0.39 -33.76 9.15
CA VAL A 483 -0.56 -33.80 8.03
C VAL A 483 -1.87 -34.42 8.52
N ALA A 484 -2.97 -33.73 8.28
CA ALA A 484 -4.32 -34.21 8.59
C ALA A 484 -5.11 -34.44 7.29
N PHE A 485 -5.91 -35.49 7.29
CA PHE A 485 -6.83 -35.84 6.22
C PHE A 485 -8.24 -35.93 6.79
N ASP A 486 -9.14 -35.09 6.30
CA ASP A 486 -10.54 -35.06 6.72
C ASP A 486 -11.46 -34.89 5.50
N GLY A 487 -12.05 -36.00 5.05
CA GLY A 487 -12.80 -36.04 3.80
C GLY A 487 -11.94 -35.58 2.62
N GLU A 488 -12.39 -34.52 1.95
CA GLU A 488 -11.65 -33.90 0.85
C GLU A 488 -10.55 -32.95 1.30
N ARG A 489 -10.51 -32.57 2.59
CA ARG A 489 -9.53 -31.63 3.12
C ARG A 489 -8.21 -32.35 3.42
N MET A 490 -7.12 -31.75 2.95
CA MET A 490 -5.77 -32.05 3.39
C MET A 490 -5.20 -30.81 4.07
N ILE A 491 -4.73 -30.96 5.30
CA ILE A 491 -4.12 -29.89 6.08
C ILE A 491 -2.68 -30.25 6.36
N VAL A 492 -1.74 -29.40 5.95
CA VAL A 492 -0.32 -29.49 6.33
C VAL A 492 -0.05 -28.40 7.35
N SER A 493 0.24 -28.78 8.58
CA SER A 493 0.44 -27.86 9.70
C SER A 493 1.85 -27.99 10.28
N SER A 494 2.38 -26.86 10.75
CA SER A 494 3.63 -26.80 11.49
C SER A 494 3.50 -27.31 12.94
N SER A 495 2.27 -27.41 13.46
CA SER A 495 2.00 -27.95 14.80
C SER A 495 0.78 -28.88 14.83
N THR A 496 0.84 -29.89 15.70
CA THR A 496 -0.27 -30.82 15.93
C THR A 496 -1.50 -30.11 16.50
N ALA A 497 -1.31 -29.12 17.37
CA ALA A 497 -2.41 -28.37 17.99
C ALA A 497 -3.25 -27.65 16.93
N LEU A 498 -2.62 -26.89 16.04
CA LEU A 498 -3.31 -26.18 14.95
C LEU A 498 -3.98 -27.16 13.96
N ALA A 499 -3.36 -28.32 13.70
CA ALA A 499 -3.97 -29.35 12.85
C ALA A 499 -5.27 -29.91 13.47
N ARG A 500 -5.28 -30.18 14.78
CA ARG A 500 -6.49 -30.66 15.49
C ARG A 500 -7.60 -29.63 15.44
N GLU A 501 -7.26 -28.37 15.63
CA GLU A 501 -8.21 -27.27 15.60
C GLU A 501 -8.87 -27.13 14.22
N LEU A 502 -8.07 -27.08 13.15
CA LEU A 502 -8.58 -26.98 11.77
C LEU A 502 -9.46 -28.16 11.36
N VAL A 503 -9.18 -29.35 11.88
CA VAL A 503 -10.04 -30.53 11.70
C VAL A 503 -11.35 -30.39 12.48
N ALA A 504 -11.30 -29.83 13.70
CA ALA A 504 -12.47 -29.64 14.54
C ALA A 504 -13.42 -28.55 14.03
N THR A 505 -12.93 -27.59 13.23
CA THR A 505 -13.76 -26.56 12.59
C THR A 505 -14.65 -27.17 11.50
N GLU A 506 -15.97 -27.14 11.72
CA GLU A 506 -16.98 -27.64 10.77
C GLU A 506 -17.07 -26.77 9.50
N GLU A 507 -17.19 -27.42 8.35
CA GLU A 507 -17.29 -26.75 7.03
C GLU A 507 -18.56 -25.88 6.89
N SER A 508 -19.62 -26.17 7.64
CA SER A 508 -20.85 -25.36 7.71
C SER A 508 -20.70 -24.03 8.44
N GLU A 509 -19.70 -23.90 9.33
CA GLU A 509 -19.36 -22.62 9.96
C GLU A 509 -18.55 -21.74 8.99
N LEU A 510 -17.66 -22.36 8.20
CA LEU A 510 -16.86 -21.66 7.19
C LEU A 510 -17.72 -21.08 6.06
N THR A 511 -18.82 -21.73 5.66
CA THR A 511 -19.64 -21.36 4.49
C THR A 511 -20.58 -20.16 4.69
N LYS A 512 -20.73 -19.61 5.90
CA LYS A 512 -21.69 -18.52 6.19
C LYS A 512 -21.29 -17.17 5.58
N VAL A 513 -20.02 -16.98 5.20
CA VAL A 513 -19.52 -15.76 4.54
C VAL A 513 -18.62 -16.15 3.36
N ARG A 514 -19.20 -16.66 2.27
CA ARG A 514 -18.46 -16.76 1.01
C ARG A 514 -18.21 -15.34 0.48
N THR A 515 -16.97 -14.91 0.54
CA THR A 515 -16.52 -13.75 -0.25
C THR A 515 -16.50 -14.18 -1.71
N GLN A 516 -16.96 -13.31 -2.63
CA GLN A 516 -16.81 -13.55 -4.08
C GLN A 516 -15.40 -13.22 -4.57
N SER A 517 -14.48 -12.92 -3.65
CA SER A 517 -13.13 -12.47 -3.93
C SER A 517 -12.25 -13.60 -4.45
N ASN A 518 -11.39 -13.27 -5.40
CA ASN A 518 -10.41 -14.20 -5.94
C ASN A 518 -9.28 -14.49 -4.95
N THR A 519 -8.89 -13.47 -4.19
CA THR A 519 -7.91 -13.58 -3.12
C THR A 519 -8.33 -12.67 -1.98
N PHE A 520 -8.24 -13.18 -0.76
CA PHE A 520 -8.52 -12.42 0.45
C PHE A 520 -7.48 -12.75 1.50
N ALA A 521 -6.93 -11.73 2.15
CA ALA A 521 -5.96 -11.85 3.22
C ALA A 521 -6.33 -10.94 4.39
N GLU A 522 -6.01 -11.40 5.60
CA GLU A 522 -6.23 -10.65 6.83
C GLU A 522 -5.07 -10.90 7.80
N VAL A 523 -4.67 -9.86 8.53
CA VAL A 523 -3.69 -9.90 9.62
C VAL A 523 -4.33 -9.28 10.85
N ASP A 524 -4.26 -9.96 11.97
CA ASP A 524 -4.80 -9.52 13.25
C ASP A 524 -3.71 -8.86 14.11
N ALA A 525 -3.96 -7.63 14.54
CA ALA A 525 -2.99 -6.86 15.31
C ALA A 525 -2.89 -7.36 16.76
N GLU A 526 -3.97 -7.90 17.33
CA GLU A 526 -3.98 -8.40 18.71
C GLU A 526 -3.05 -9.60 18.89
N SER A 527 -3.21 -10.60 18.02
CA SER A 527 -2.39 -11.79 17.95
C SER A 527 -0.93 -11.45 17.61
N SER A 528 -0.72 -10.44 16.77
CA SER A 528 0.62 -9.89 16.50
C SER A 528 1.26 -9.33 17.77
N ALA A 529 0.51 -8.54 18.56
CA ALA A 529 0.97 -7.99 19.83
C ALA A 529 1.24 -9.09 20.89
N LEU A 530 0.41 -10.13 20.95
CA LEU A 530 0.63 -11.30 21.82
C LEU A 530 1.96 -11.99 21.49
N LEU A 531 2.24 -12.21 20.21
CA LEU A 531 3.49 -12.83 19.77
C LEU A 531 4.72 -11.96 20.08
N LEU A 532 4.64 -10.65 19.86
CA LEU A 532 5.71 -9.71 20.22
C LEU A 532 5.97 -9.72 21.73
N LYS A 533 4.90 -9.70 22.54
CA LYS A 533 4.99 -9.76 24.00
C LYS A 533 5.60 -11.06 24.50
N ALA A 534 5.21 -12.20 23.91
CA ALA A 534 5.77 -13.52 24.24
C ALA A 534 7.29 -13.58 23.98
N ASN A 535 7.79 -12.82 23.02
CA ASN A 535 9.20 -12.78 22.63
C ASN A 535 9.98 -11.54 23.11
N ARG A 536 9.36 -10.65 23.89
CA ARG A 536 9.96 -9.36 24.28
C ARG A 536 11.39 -9.47 24.80
N LYS A 537 11.65 -10.42 25.71
CA LYS A 537 12.98 -10.61 26.32
C LYS A 537 14.05 -10.92 25.27
N THR A 538 13.73 -11.81 24.33
CA THR A 538 14.63 -12.20 23.23
C THR A 538 14.83 -11.04 22.27
N LEU A 539 13.78 -10.32 21.91
CA LEU A 539 13.87 -9.14 21.02
C LEU A 539 14.75 -8.05 21.62
N VAL A 540 14.61 -7.77 22.91
CA VAL A 540 15.47 -6.81 23.64
C VAL A 540 16.92 -7.30 23.65
N ALA A 541 17.16 -8.58 23.97
CA ALA A 541 18.51 -9.14 23.98
C ALA A 541 19.19 -9.05 22.60
N ASN A 542 18.47 -9.40 21.52
CA ASN A 542 18.98 -9.29 20.15
C ASN A 542 19.25 -7.84 19.75
N ASN A 543 18.36 -6.91 20.13
CA ASN A 543 18.58 -5.49 19.87
C ASN A 543 19.86 -4.97 20.57
N MET A 544 20.11 -5.37 21.82
CA MET A 544 21.35 -5.05 22.53
C MET A 544 22.59 -5.65 21.85
N LEU A 545 22.50 -6.89 21.36
CA LEU A 545 23.62 -7.60 20.73
C LEU A 545 23.94 -7.08 19.33
N GLU A 546 22.92 -6.87 18.49
CA GLU A 546 23.08 -6.49 17.08
C GLU A 546 23.28 -4.98 16.91
N LYS A 547 22.54 -4.16 17.66
CA LYS A 547 22.61 -2.69 17.56
C LYS A 547 23.52 -2.06 18.60
N GLY A 548 23.98 -2.82 19.59
CA GLY A 548 24.82 -2.30 20.68
C GLY A 548 24.07 -1.35 21.63
N HIS A 549 22.75 -1.36 21.61
CA HIS A 549 21.94 -0.49 22.45
C HIS A 549 22.09 -0.86 23.94
N PRO A 550 22.08 0.15 24.85
CA PRO A 550 21.89 -0.14 26.27
C PRO A 550 20.49 -0.75 26.48
N LYS A 551 20.33 -1.50 27.58
CA LYS A 551 19.11 -2.24 27.88
C LYS A 551 17.87 -1.34 27.83
N GLU A 552 17.94 -0.16 28.42
CA GLU A 552 16.82 0.78 28.51
C GLU A 552 16.38 1.27 27.12
N ALA A 553 17.33 1.51 26.21
CA ALA A 553 17.02 1.92 24.85
C ALA A 553 16.44 0.76 24.02
N ALA A 554 16.96 -0.45 24.20
CA ALA A 554 16.43 -1.65 23.56
C ALA A 554 15.01 -1.97 24.03
N GLU A 555 14.73 -1.84 25.34
CA GLU A 555 13.38 -1.99 25.89
C GLU A 555 12.42 -0.95 25.32
N ALA A 556 12.81 0.33 25.28
CA ALA A 556 12.00 1.39 24.72
C ALA A 556 11.67 1.19 23.23
N GLU A 557 12.63 0.69 22.44
CA GLU A 557 12.41 0.42 21.01
C GLU A 557 11.41 -0.73 20.77
N ILE A 558 11.52 -1.81 21.55
CA ILE A 558 10.60 -2.96 21.43
C ILE A 558 9.21 -2.62 21.98
N ASP A 559 9.15 -1.82 23.05
CA ASP A 559 7.88 -1.34 23.59
C ASP A 559 7.18 -0.40 22.59
N LEU A 560 7.91 0.50 21.92
CA LEU A 560 7.37 1.33 20.84
C LEU A 560 6.78 0.48 19.70
N LEU A 561 7.49 -0.57 19.26
CA LEU A 561 6.97 -1.47 18.22
C LEU A 561 5.65 -2.12 18.66
N THR A 562 5.56 -2.55 19.91
CA THR A 562 4.35 -3.18 20.46
C THR A 562 3.21 -2.18 20.57
N ASP A 563 3.50 -0.96 21.04
CA ASP A 563 2.53 0.12 21.14
C ASP A 563 1.97 0.50 19.76
N LEU A 564 2.83 0.59 18.73
CA LEU A 564 2.41 0.87 17.36
C LEU A 564 1.48 -0.22 16.81
N VAL A 565 1.80 -1.51 17.03
CA VAL A 565 0.90 -2.61 16.62
C VAL A 565 -0.46 -2.49 17.33
N SER A 566 -0.49 -2.08 18.60
CA SER A 566 -1.73 -1.89 19.37
C SER A 566 -2.63 -0.73 18.92
N LEU A 567 -2.16 0.10 17.98
CA LEU A 567 -2.98 1.15 17.35
C LEU A 567 -3.94 0.57 16.31
N PHE A 568 -3.64 -0.61 15.79
CA PHE A 568 -4.41 -1.26 14.73
C PHE A 568 -5.32 -2.34 15.31
N GLU A 569 -6.46 -2.59 14.67
CA GLU A 569 -7.26 -3.80 14.87
C GLU A 569 -6.78 -4.90 13.93
N GLY A 570 -6.64 -4.56 12.66
CA GLY A 570 -6.18 -5.48 11.65
C GLY A 570 -5.89 -4.80 10.33
N VAL A 571 -5.37 -5.59 9.40
CA VAL A 571 -5.17 -5.18 8.01
C VAL A 571 -5.78 -6.25 7.13
N SER A 572 -6.58 -5.84 6.15
CA SER A 572 -7.21 -6.75 5.20
C SER A 572 -6.91 -6.35 3.77
N ALA A 573 -6.67 -7.33 2.90
CA ALA A 573 -6.41 -7.12 1.48
C ALA A 573 -7.29 -8.04 0.63
N LYS A 574 -7.95 -7.48 -0.39
CA LYS A 574 -8.88 -8.20 -1.28
C LYS A 574 -8.51 -7.95 -2.73
N LEU A 575 -8.43 -9.02 -3.50
CA LEU A 575 -8.36 -8.95 -4.95
C LEU A 575 -9.67 -9.49 -5.52
N ASP A 576 -10.38 -8.62 -6.20
CA ASP A 576 -11.65 -8.89 -6.86
C ASP A 576 -11.49 -8.67 -8.36
N PHE A 577 -12.24 -9.43 -9.16
CA PHE A 577 -12.35 -9.19 -10.58
C PHE A 577 -13.73 -9.58 -11.09
N SER A 578 -14.13 -8.95 -12.19
CA SER A 578 -15.33 -9.21 -12.97
C SER A 578 -14.97 -9.13 -14.45
N ASP A 579 -15.92 -9.42 -15.35
CA ASP A 579 -15.70 -9.35 -16.79
C ASP A 579 -15.32 -7.95 -17.32
N SER A 580 -15.44 -6.90 -16.50
CA SER A 580 -15.15 -5.51 -16.89
C SER A 580 -14.13 -4.81 -16.01
N ARG A 581 -13.79 -5.35 -14.83
CA ARG A 581 -12.95 -4.65 -13.85
C ARG A 581 -12.14 -5.61 -13.00
N MET A 582 -10.92 -5.22 -12.66
CA MET A 582 -10.11 -5.84 -11.60
C MET A 582 -9.79 -4.79 -10.55
N SER A 583 -9.89 -5.14 -9.27
CA SER A 583 -9.61 -4.24 -8.15
C SER A 583 -8.86 -4.92 -7.02
N LEU A 584 -7.86 -4.22 -6.49
CA LEU A 584 -7.13 -4.56 -5.27
C LEU A 584 -7.52 -3.56 -4.18
N GLY A 585 -8.23 -4.02 -3.15
CA GLY A 585 -8.54 -3.25 -1.96
C GLY A 585 -7.60 -3.59 -0.80
N LEU A 586 -7.19 -2.58 -0.04
CA LEU A 586 -6.47 -2.69 1.23
C LEU A 586 -7.23 -1.86 2.27
N ASN A 587 -7.60 -2.45 3.40
CA ASN A 587 -8.18 -1.73 4.53
C ASN A 587 -7.27 -1.91 5.74
N VAL A 588 -7.09 -0.82 6.48
CA VAL A 588 -6.40 -0.77 7.75
C VAL A 588 -7.40 -0.30 8.79
N ASP A 589 -7.79 -1.22 9.67
CA ASP A 589 -8.75 -0.96 10.74
C ASP A 589 -7.99 -0.54 12.00
N VAL A 590 -8.51 0.46 12.71
CA VAL A 590 -7.77 1.13 13.78
C VAL A 590 -8.57 1.17 15.07
N ARG A 591 -7.87 1.01 16.20
CA ARG A 591 -8.49 1.03 17.53
C ARG A 591 -8.71 2.45 17.99
N ALA A 592 -9.89 2.99 17.68
CA ALA A 592 -10.29 4.35 18.05
C ALA A 592 -10.48 4.54 19.57
N GLU A 593 -10.88 3.49 20.31
CA GLU A 593 -11.04 3.53 21.76
C GLU A 593 -9.88 2.84 22.50
N ALA A 594 -9.40 3.44 23.60
CA ALA A 594 -8.53 2.75 24.53
C ALA A 594 -9.38 1.74 25.33
N GLN A 595 -9.16 0.44 25.11
CA GLN A 595 -9.72 -0.56 26.03
C GLN A 595 -9.12 -0.31 27.44
N PRO A 596 -9.95 -0.24 28.49
CA PRO A 596 -9.53 0.06 29.85
C PRO A 596 -8.64 -1.00 30.49
#